data_AF-A0AA43BS98-F1
#
_entry.id   AF-A0AA43BS98-F1
#
_cell.length_a   1.000
_cell.length_b   1.000
_cell.length_c   1.000
_cell.angle_alpha   90.00
_cell.angle_beta   90.00
_cell.angle_gamma   90.00
#
_symmetry.space_group_name_H-M   'P 1'
#
loop_
_entity.id
_entity.type
_entity.pdbx_description
1 polymer ?
#
loop_
_entity_poly.entity_id
_entity_poly.type
_entity_poly.pdbx_seq_one_letter_code
_entity_poly.pdbx_strand_id
1 'polypeptide(L)'
;MELPVDRDGVGPVCLVTGGNGYVGKHLIRRLLELGCEVRSLDLAPFRGDDLRVEGIVGDVRRFTDVRSACEGVDTVFHTAAVINTLTLARPEVRRHVYAVNVLGTECAIRACKDAGVKKLIFTSSIVVAVDGPIRDADETAPYVGKKGLPDLYSQTKSEAEKLVLAADDAGGLRTAAIRPGGVWGPGEGAIVVEDFLEHLASGRFKATIGDGTSVTDNVHIDSVVDAHFLAAQKLADDPDLVGGQAYFVSDGEPTNPVIWYRPIVEALGYPWPRVQIPRSFAYAIAYVSELAHYLGGPFPGLTRRGVLAVSRDASFRIDKARAHLGYEPRTSAAEGLPDLMSELRTIHDRMKSAR
;
A
#
# COMPACT_ATOMS: atom_id res chain seq x y z
N MET A 1 -1.90 3.96 -22.38
CA MET A 1 -0.78 4.85 -22.75
C MET A 1 0.51 4.14 -22.38
N GLU A 2 1.49 4.11 -23.28
CA GLU A 2 2.80 3.50 -22.97
C GLU A 2 3.56 4.46 -22.04
N LEU A 3 4.10 3.94 -20.94
CA LEU A 3 4.87 4.78 -20.01
C LEU A 3 6.19 5.19 -20.67
N PRO A 4 6.66 6.43 -20.49
CA PRO A 4 7.98 6.87 -20.95
C PRO A 4 9.08 6.37 -20.00
N VAL A 5 9.06 5.08 -19.68
CA VAL A 5 10.02 4.44 -18.77
C VAL A 5 10.60 3.23 -19.46
N ASP A 6 11.92 3.21 -19.60
CA ASP A 6 12.67 2.09 -20.15
C ASP A 6 13.51 1.38 -19.06
N ARG A 7 14.23 0.35 -19.47
CA ARG A 7 15.10 -0.46 -18.59
C ARG A 7 16.16 0.40 -17.90
N ASP A 8 16.76 1.36 -18.58
CA ASP A 8 17.86 2.16 -18.04
C ASP A 8 17.33 3.17 -17.01
N GLY A 9 16.14 3.70 -17.26
CA GLY A 9 15.38 4.55 -16.35
C GLY A 9 15.10 3.92 -15.00
N VAL A 10 14.62 2.68 -14.96
CA VAL A 10 14.45 1.95 -13.70
C VAL A 10 15.76 1.39 -13.18
N GLY A 11 16.70 1.00 -14.03
CA GLY A 11 17.96 0.35 -13.68
C GLY A 11 17.98 -1.10 -14.17
N PRO A 12 19.05 -1.55 -14.85
CA PRO A 12 19.15 -2.89 -15.41
C PRO A 12 18.92 -4.04 -14.42
N VAL A 13 19.32 -3.88 -13.16
CA VAL A 13 19.16 -4.87 -12.08
C VAL A 13 18.34 -4.26 -10.95
N CYS A 14 17.18 -4.85 -10.67
CA CYS A 14 16.23 -4.35 -9.69
C CYS A 14 15.95 -5.39 -8.58
N LEU A 15 15.88 -4.92 -7.33
CA LEU A 15 15.44 -5.71 -6.18
C LEU A 15 14.06 -5.25 -5.71
N VAL A 16 13.15 -6.19 -5.50
CA VAL A 16 11.85 -5.95 -4.86
C VAL A 16 11.81 -6.69 -3.52
N THR A 17 11.79 -5.95 -2.41
CA THR A 17 11.56 -6.56 -1.09
C THR A 17 10.07 -6.71 -0.86
N GLY A 18 9.62 -7.81 -0.26
CA GLY A 18 8.20 -8.15 -0.16
C GLY A 18 7.64 -8.59 -1.51
N GLY A 19 8.47 -9.23 -2.34
CA GLY A 19 8.12 -9.55 -3.73
C GLY A 19 7.00 -10.57 -3.89
N ASN A 20 6.59 -11.29 -2.83
CA ASN A 20 5.36 -12.09 -2.84
C ASN A 20 4.10 -11.28 -2.47
N GLY A 21 4.25 -10.04 -2.01
CA GLY A 21 3.15 -9.14 -1.72
C GLY A 21 2.46 -8.62 -2.98
N TYR A 22 1.27 -8.05 -2.81
CA TYR A 22 0.43 -7.57 -3.91
C TYR A 22 1.16 -6.56 -4.80
N VAL A 23 1.65 -5.45 -4.22
CA VAL A 23 2.41 -4.44 -4.97
C VAL A 23 3.71 -5.03 -5.53
N GLY A 24 4.42 -5.85 -4.74
CA GLY A 24 5.68 -6.47 -5.13
C GLY A 24 5.55 -7.34 -6.39
N LYS A 25 4.53 -8.19 -6.47
CA LYS A 25 4.28 -9.05 -7.65
C LYS A 25 4.02 -8.24 -8.92
N HIS A 26 3.25 -7.16 -8.82
CA HIS A 26 2.94 -6.31 -9.97
C HIS A 26 4.17 -5.51 -10.44
N LEU A 27 5.00 -5.03 -9.50
CA LEU A 27 6.30 -4.43 -9.83
C LEU A 27 7.21 -5.43 -10.54
N ILE A 28 7.36 -6.65 -10.00
CA ILE A 28 8.18 -7.70 -10.61
C ILE A 28 7.72 -8.02 -12.03
N ARG A 29 6.41 -8.23 -12.24
CA ARG A 29 5.84 -8.48 -13.56
C ARG A 29 6.24 -7.39 -14.55
N ARG A 30 6.08 -6.12 -14.16
CA ARG A 30 6.38 -4.98 -15.04
C ARG A 30 7.88 -4.80 -15.29
N LEU A 31 8.73 -5.08 -14.31
CA LEU A 31 10.19 -5.07 -14.47
C LEU A 31 10.65 -6.11 -15.49
N LEU A 32 10.06 -7.32 -15.46
CA LEU A 32 10.33 -8.39 -16.42
C LEU A 32 9.87 -8.05 -17.84
N GLU A 33 8.75 -7.35 -17.98
CA GLU A 33 8.25 -6.83 -19.26
C GLU A 33 9.21 -5.79 -19.86
N LEU A 34 9.87 -4.97 -19.02
CA LEU A 34 10.93 -4.05 -19.45
C LEU A 34 12.28 -4.74 -19.73
N GLY A 35 12.40 -6.04 -19.48
CA GLY A 35 13.66 -6.78 -19.68
C GLY A 35 14.72 -6.51 -18.62
N CYS A 36 14.32 -6.11 -17.41
CA CYS A 36 15.22 -5.98 -16.26
C CYS A 36 15.59 -7.37 -15.69
N GLU A 37 16.75 -7.45 -15.05
CA GLU A 37 17.08 -8.55 -14.14
C GLU A 37 16.42 -8.28 -12.79
N VAL A 38 15.64 -9.24 -12.28
CA VAL A 38 14.77 -9.00 -11.12
C VAL A 38 15.11 -9.96 -9.98
N ARG A 39 15.36 -9.38 -8.81
CA ARG A 39 15.50 -10.10 -7.54
C ARG A 39 14.27 -9.88 -6.67
N SER A 40 13.81 -10.93 -6.01
CA SER A 40 12.69 -10.89 -5.08
C SER A 40 13.15 -11.32 -3.71
N LEU A 41 13.16 -10.42 -2.72
CA LEU A 41 13.48 -10.75 -1.33
C LEU A 41 12.19 -10.89 -0.53
N ASP A 42 11.93 -12.08 0.01
CA ASP A 42 10.72 -12.36 0.80
C ASP A 42 10.98 -13.45 1.85
N LEU A 43 10.09 -13.58 2.84
CA LEU A 43 10.20 -14.60 3.90
C LEU A 43 9.96 -16.02 3.37
N ALA A 44 9.24 -16.12 2.26
CA ALA A 44 8.95 -17.38 1.58
C ALA A 44 9.61 -17.41 0.19
N PRO A 45 9.85 -18.61 -0.38
CA PRO A 45 10.25 -18.73 -1.79
C PRO A 45 9.32 -17.92 -2.70
N PHE A 46 9.88 -17.35 -3.77
CA PHE A 46 9.10 -16.61 -4.74
C PHE A 46 8.02 -17.51 -5.34
N ARG A 47 6.77 -17.02 -5.37
CA ARG A 47 5.58 -17.80 -5.77
C ARG A 47 5.15 -17.58 -7.23
N GLY A 48 6.01 -16.99 -8.06
CA GLY A 48 5.76 -16.83 -9.49
C GLY A 48 6.45 -17.93 -10.31
N ASP A 49 5.90 -18.20 -11.49
CA ASP A 49 6.42 -19.24 -12.40
C ASP A 49 7.55 -18.73 -13.31
N ASP A 50 7.86 -17.43 -13.27
CA ASP A 50 8.87 -16.83 -14.13
C ASP A 50 10.29 -17.08 -13.60
N LEU A 51 10.99 -18.00 -14.25
CA LEU A 51 12.36 -18.40 -13.92
C LEU A 51 13.39 -17.27 -14.09
N ARG A 52 13.02 -16.14 -14.70
CA ARG A 52 13.88 -14.95 -14.80
C ARG A 52 13.99 -14.19 -13.47
N VAL A 53 13.15 -14.50 -12.49
CA VAL A 53 13.21 -13.89 -11.15
C VAL A 53 14.15 -14.70 -10.26
N GLU A 54 15.20 -14.04 -9.75
CA GLU A 54 16.02 -14.60 -8.69
C GLU A 54 15.28 -14.43 -7.35
N GLY A 55 14.69 -15.53 -6.86
CA GLY A 55 14.00 -15.58 -5.57
C GLY A 55 14.98 -15.76 -4.41
N ILE A 56 15.03 -14.80 -3.50
CA ILE A 56 15.89 -14.78 -2.31
C ILE A 56 15.00 -14.93 -1.07
N VAL A 57 15.18 -16.03 -0.33
CA VAL A 57 14.50 -16.24 0.94
C VAL A 57 15.28 -15.54 2.05
N GLY A 58 14.71 -14.49 2.62
CA GLY A 58 15.36 -13.70 3.66
C GLY A 58 14.40 -12.79 4.42
N ASP A 59 14.89 -12.20 5.50
CA ASP A 59 14.11 -11.32 6.36
C ASP A 59 14.63 -9.89 6.24
N VAL A 60 13.73 -8.95 5.94
CA VAL A 60 14.08 -7.53 5.82
C VAL A 60 14.64 -6.93 7.12
N ARG A 61 14.41 -7.57 8.26
CA ARG A 61 14.97 -7.20 9.57
C ARG A 61 16.43 -7.63 9.74
N ARG A 62 16.94 -8.49 8.87
CA ARG A 62 18.31 -9.02 8.90
C ARG A 62 19.15 -8.29 7.86
N PHE A 63 20.03 -7.41 8.33
CA PHE A 63 20.92 -6.63 7.47
C PHE A 63 21.70 -7.50 6.46
N THR A 64 22.21 -8.65 6.88
CA THR A 64 22.98 -9.56 6.00
C THR A 64 22.16 -10.07 4.81
N ASP A 65 20.90 -10.41 5.03
CA ASP A 65 20.00 -10.90 3.99
C ASP A 65 19.73 -9.79 2.97
N VAL A 66 19.40 -8.59 3.45
CA VAL A 66 19.08 -7.45 2.59
C VAL A 66 20.31 -6.96 1.84
N ARG A 67 21.47 -6.90 2.50
CA ARG A 67 22.73 -6.48 1.90
C ARG A 67 23.12 -7.41 0.77
N SER A 68 23.09 -8.73 1.00
CA SER A 68 23.42 -9.72 -0.05
C SER A 68 22.48 -9.58 -1.25
N ALA A 69 21.18 -9.37 -1.02
CA ALA A 69 20.22 -9.13 -2.10
C ALA A 69 20.50 -7.84 -2.90
N CYS A 70 21.12 -6.82 -2.29
CA CYS A 70 21.46 -5.56 -2.93
C CYS A 70 22.75 -5.59 -3.78
N GLU A 71 23.54 -6.68 -3.78
CA GLU A 71 24.85 -6.70 -4.46
C GLU A 71 24.72 -6.54 -5.99
N GLY A 72 25.21 -5.43 -6.54
CA GLY A 72 25.09 -5.14 -7.97
C GLY A 72 23.69 -4.71 -8.41
N VAL A 73 22.82 -4.32 -7.48
CA VAL A 73 21.48 -3.78 -7.76
C VAL A 73 21.56 -2.27 -8.01
N ASP A 74 20.88 -1.80 -9.05
CA ASP A 74 20.77 -0.38 -9.37
C ASP A 74 19.66 0.30 -8.55
N THR A 75 18.50 -0.37 -8.46
CA THR A 75 17.29 0.14 -7.82
C THR A 75 16.63 -0.88 -6.91
N VAL A 76 16.25 -0.42 -5.72
CA VAL A 76 15.47 -1.19 -4.75
C VAL A 76 14.06 -0.61 -4.65
N PHE A 77 13.05 -1.45 -4.89
CA PHE A 77 11.65 -1.16 -4.59
C PHE A 77 11.28 -1.80 -3.25
N HIS A 78 11.17 -0.98 -2.22
CA HIS A 78 10.91 -1.45 -0.85
C HIS A 78 9.42 -1.50 -0.55
N THR A 79 8.81 -2.67 -0.78
CA THR A 79 7.37 -2.92 -0.54
C THR A 79 7.05 -3.74 0.71
N ALA A 80 8.08 -4.31 1.36
CA ALA A 80 7.90 -5.17 2.52
C ALA A 80 7.31 -4.40 3.71
N ALA A 81 6.12 -4.80 4.16
CA ALA A 81 5.47 -4.25 5.33
C ALA A 81 4.45 -5.23 5.92
N VAL A 82 4.19 -5.08 7.22
CA VAL A 82 3.04 -5.67 7.90
C VAL A 82 1.96 -4.60 8.03
N ILE A 83 0.79 -4.87 7.45
CA ILE A 83 -0.39 -4.04 7.62
C ILE A 83 -1.13 -4.49 8.88
N ASN A 84 -1.14 -3.65 9.92
CA ASN A 84 -1.90 -3.89 11.13
C ASN A 84 -2.60 -2.59 11.57
N THR A 85 -3.93 -2.58 11.47
CA THR A 85 -4.75 -1.39 11.70
C THR A 85 -5.29 -1.28 13.13
N LEU A 86 -4.80 -2.11 14.07
CA LEU A 86 -5.15 -2.01 15.48
C LEU A 86 -4.58 -0.71 16.05
N THR A 87 -5.42 0.03 16.77
CA THR A 87 -4.96 1.18 17.57
C THR A 87 -4.55 0.71 18.97
N LEU A 88 -5.26 -0.26 19.55
CA LEU A 88 -4.86 -0.97 20.76
C LEU A 88 -4.38 -2.38 20.41
N ALA A 89 -3.09 -2.64 20.59
CA ALA A 89 -2.48 -3.94 20.33
C ALA A 89 -1.51 -4.32 21.45
N ARG A 90 -1.33 -5.63 21.64
CA ARG A 90 -0.40 -6.16 22.64
C ARG A 90 1.05 -5.80 22.33
N PRO A 91 1.93 -5.71 23.35
CA PRO A 91 3.34 -5.36 23.15
C PRO A 91 4.06 -6.22 22.12
N GLU A 92 3.79 -7.54 22.05
CA GLU A 92 4.40 -8.40 21.02
C GLU A 92 4.04 -8.00 19.58
N VAL A 93 2.76 -7.67 19.33
CA VAL A 93 2.28 -7.24 18.01
C VAL A 93 2.90 -5.90 17.65
N ARG A 94 2.93 -4.94 18.59
CA ARG A 94 3.58 -3.64 18.37
C ARG A 94 5.06 -3.81 18.02
N ARG A 95 5.79 -4.63 18.78
CA ARG A 95 7.22 -4.91 18.53
C ARG A 95 7.42 -5.57 17.16
N HIS A 96 6.56 -6.51 16.77
CA HIS A 96 6.67 -7.18 15.48
C HIS A 96 6.44 -6.21 14.31
N VAL A 97 5.35 -5.44 14.34
CA VAL A 97 5.02 -4.47 13.28
C VAL A 97 6.10 -3.39 13.19
N TYR A 98 6.57 -2.87 14.32
CA TYR A 98 7.67 -1.89 14.35
C TYR A 98 8.98 -2.48 13.79
N ALA A 99 9.33 -3.71 14.19
CA ALA A 99 10.54 -4.35 13.73
C ALA A 99 10.54 -4.55 12.20
N VAL A 100 9.41 -4.96 11.60
CA VAL A 100 9.34 -5.13 10.15
C VAL A 100 9.28 -3.77 9.45
N ASN A 101 8.35 -2.91 9.83
CA ASN A 101 8.05 -1.69 9.07
C ASN A 101 9.07 -0.58 9.28
N VAL A 102 9.66 -0.44 10.47
CA VAL A 102 10.60 0.65 10.77
C VAL A 102 12.02 0.14 10.72
N LEU A 103 12.35 -0.87 11.54
CA LEU A 103 13.72 -1.39 11.58
C LEU A 103 14.09 -2.14 10.29
N GLY A 104 13.15 -2.83 9.65
CA GLY A 104 13.36 -3.44 8.34
C GLY A 104 13.64 -2.40 7.24
N THR A 105 12.95 -1.26 7.28
CA THR A 105 13.25 -0.13 6.38
C THR A 105 14.60 0.50 6.67
N GLU A 106 14.98 0.67 7.94
CA GLU A 106 16.32 1.11 8.32
C GLU A 106 17.41 0.14 7.81
N CYS A 107 17.17 -1.17 7.94
CA CYS A 107 18.05 -2.20 7.37
C CYS A 107 18.16 -2.07 5.85
N ALA A 108 17.06 -1.85 5.14
CA ALA A 108 17.06 -1.65 3.69
C ALA A 108 17.87 -0.41 3.29
N ILE A 109 17.68 0.72 3.97
CA ILE A 109 18.45 1.95 3.73
C ILE A 109 19.95 1.69 3.92
N ARG A 110 20.33 1.06 5.03
CA ARG A 110 21.73 0.75 5.33
C ARG A 110 22.34 -0.21 4.31
N ALA A 111 21.61 -1.24 3.91
CA ALA A 111 22.04 -2.23 2.92
C ALA A 111 22.22 -1.59 1.53
N CYS A 112 21.30 -0.70 1.13
CA CYS A 112 21.42 0.06 -0.11
C CYS A 112 22.70 0.89 -0.12
N LYS A 113 22.98 1.62 0.97
CA LYS A 113 24.19 2.44 1.10
C LYS A 113 25.47 1.60 1.10
N ASP A 114 25.49 0.48 1.81
CA ASP A 114 26.64 -0.44 1.86
C ASP A 114 26.95 -1.08 0.50
N ALA A 115 25.92 -1.49 -0.23
CA ALA A 115 26.05 -2.13 -1.54
C ALA A 115 26.22 -1.14 -2.71
N GLY A 116 26.11 0.17 -2.46
CA GLY A 116 26.25 1.20 -3.48
C GLY A 116 25.05 1.36 -4.42
N VAL A 117 23.86 0.89 -4.00
CA VAL A 117 22.59 1.07 -4.71
C VAL A 117 22.32 2.55 -4.95
N LYS A 118 21.82 2.89 -6.14
CA LYS A 118 21.61 4.29 -6.54
C LYS A 118 20.24 4.82 -6.18
N LYS A 119 19.20 3.98 -6.27
CA LYS A 119 17.81 4.40 -6.08
C LYS A 119 17.08 3.50 -5.08
N LEU A 120 16.39 4.09 -4.13
CA LEU A 120 15.46 3.41 -3.23
C LEU A 120 14.07 4.04 -3.34
N ILE A 121 13.13 3.29 -3.91
CA ILE A 121 11.72 3.69 -4.01
C ILE A 121 10.94 2.98 -2.92
N PHE A 122 10.38 3.75 -1.99
CA PHE A 122 9.60 3.23 -0.88
C PHE A 122 8.10 3.29 -1.16
N THR A 123 7.41 2.16 -1.03
CA THR A 123 5.95 2.14 -1.04
C THR A 123 5.46 2.62 0.32
N SER A 124 5.10 3.89 0.47
CA SER A 124 4.43 4.45 1.65
C SER A 124 2.91 4.24 1.57
N SER A 125 2.08 5.16 2.09
CA SER A 125 0.62 5.12 1.99
C SER A 125 0.01 6.47 2.36
N ILE A 126 -1.20 6.78 1.83
CA ILE A 126 -1.94 7.99 2.24
C ILE A 126 -2.14 8.10 3.76
N VAL A 127 -2.17 6.96 4.46
CA VAL A 127 -2.46 6.90 5.90
C VAL A 127 -1.44 7.63 6.75
N VAL A 128 -0.23 7.90 6.23
CA VAL A 128 0.80 8.65 6.94
C VAL A 128 0.39 10.09 7.23
N ALA A 129 -0.60 10.62 6.52
CA ALA A 129 -1.12 11.99 6.66
C ALA A 129 -2.58 12.08 7.16
N VAL A 130 -3.18 10.96 7.58
CA VAL A 130 -4.59 10.90 8.01
C VAL A 130 -4.70 10.86 9.54
N ASP A 131 -4.60 12.03 10.18
CA ASP A 131 -4.70 12.21 11.65
C ASP A 131 -6.08 12.75 12.10
N GLY A 132 -7.02 12.80 11.16
CA GLY A 132 -8.35 13.40 11.28
C GLY A 132 -8.99 13.53 9.89
N PRO A 133 -10.23 14.06 9.80
CA PRO A 133 -10.82 14.36 8.50
C PRO A 133 -9.92 15.33 7.71
N ILE A 134 -9.61 14.96 6.48
CA ILE A 134 -8.75 15.74 5.58
C ILE A 134 -9.27 15.61 4.14
N ARG A 135 -9.34 16.74 3.43
CA ARG A 135 -9.85 16.80 2.06
C ARG A 135 -8.91 17.64 1.22
N ASP A 136 -8.57 17.12 0.05
CA ASP A 136 -7.75 17.74 -0.99
C ASP A 136 -6.41 18.30 -0.45
N ALA A 137 -5.82 17.57 0.49
CA ALA A 137 -4.52 17.93 1.05
C ALA A 137 -3.36 17.54 0.12
N ASP A 138 -2.22 18.19 0.28
CA ASP A 138 -1.00 17.89 -0.46
C ASP A 138 0.09 17.35 0.49
N GLU A 139 1.30 17.16 -0.03
CA GLU A 139 2.44 16.62 0.69
C GLU A 139 2.90 17.45 1.91
N THR A 140 2.39 18.68 2.08
CA THR A 140 2.63 19.49 3.29
C THR A 140 1.78 19.06 4.49
N ALA A 141 0.80 18.17 4.26
CA ALA A 141 0.00 17.58 5.32
C ALA A 141 0.90 16.94 6.40
N PRO A 142 0.62 17.19 7.69
CA PRO A 142 1.45 16.67 8.76
C PRO A 142 1.33 15.16 8.86
N TYR A 143 2.43 14.50 9.25
CA TYR A 143 2.39 13.10 9.66
C TYR A 143 1.39 12.86 10.80
N VAL A 144 0.82 11.65 10.85
CA VAL A 144 -0.09 11.22 11.91
C VAL A 144 0.52 11.28 13.31
N GLY A 145 -0.34 11.34 14.33
CA GLY A 145 0.03 11.30 15.74
C GLY A 145 0.06 12.66 16.45
N LYS A 146 -0.42 13.73 15.82
CA LYS A 146 -0.57 15.05 16.46
C LYS A 146 -1.89 15.19 17.23
N LYS A 147 -2.97 14.54 16.76
CA LYS A 147 -4.35 14.70 17.26
C LYS A 147 -4.89 13.48 18.00
N GLY A 148 -4.07 12.44 18.18
CA GLY A 148 -4.46 11.24 18.90
C GLY A 148 -3.45 10.11 18.74
N LEU A 149 -3.80 8.92 19.24
CA LEU A 149 -3.02 7.71 19.01
C LEU A 149 -3.41 7.12 17.64
N PRO A 150 -2.51 7.15 16.64
CA PRO A 150 -2.77 6.51 15.37
C PRO A 150 -2.73 4.99 15.52
N ASP A 151 -3.29 4.27 14.53
CA ASP A 151 -3.08 2.83 14.44
C ASP A 151 -1.62 2.48 14.15
N LEU A 152 -1.24 1.23 14.41
CA LEU A 152 0.15 0.77 14.27
C LEU A 152 0.70 0.94 12.85
N TYR A 153 -0.11 0.66 11.84
CA TYR A 153 0.32 0.78 10.45
C TYR A 153 0.60 2.25 10.10
N SER A 154 -0.34 3.15 10.38
CA SER A 154 -0.16 4.58 10.12
C SER A 154 1.05 5.16 10.87
N GLN A 155 1.25 4.75 12.13
CA GLN A 155 2.42 5.15 12.93
C GLN A 155 3.73 4.69 12.25
N THR A 156 3.85 3.38 12.04
CA THR A 156 5.11 2.79 11.57
C THR A 156 5.46 3.19 10.14
N LYS A 157 4.48 3.35 9.24
CA LYS A 157 4.72 3.88 7.89
C LYS A 157 5.18 5.33 7.91
N SER A 158 4.67 6.14 8.83
CA SER A 158 5.12 7.53 8.99
C SER A 158 6.56 7.62 9.47
N GLU A 159 6.94 6.78 10.42
CA GLU A 159 8.32 6.72 10.92
C GLU A 159 9.28 6.19 9.85
N ALA A 160 8.92 5.11 9.15
CA ALA A 160 9.70 4.55 8.06
C ALA A 160 9.89 5.51 6.88
N GLU A 161 8.84 6.22 6.48
CA GLU A 161 8.93 7.20 5.40
C GLU A 161 9.91 8.32 5.74
N LYS A 162 9.84 8.87 6.98
CA LYS A 162 10.80 9.89 7.43
C LYS A 162 12.25 9.41 7.33
N LEU A 163 12.52 8.15 7.70
CA LEU A 163 13.84 7.55 7.57
C LEU A 163 14.29 7.48 6.11
N VAL A 164 13.41 7.06 5.20
CA VAL A 164 13.72 6.98 3.77
C VAL A 164 14.01 8.35 3.18
N LEU A 165 13.15 9.35 3.44
CA LEU A 165 13.33 10.69 2.90
C LEU A 165 14.61 11.35 3.45
N ALA A 166 14.91 11.14 4.73
CA ALA A 166 16.14 11.64 5.36
C ALA A 166 17.41 10.91 4.89
N ALA A 167 17.27 9.75 4.26
CA ALA A 167 18.40 8.97 3.75
C ALA A 167 18.88 9.41 2.37
N ASP A 168 18.13 10.27 1.68
CA ASP A 168 18.48 10.85 0.38
C ASP A 168 19.81 11.60 0.44
N ASP A 169 20.70 11.28 -0.48
CA ASP A 169 22.05 11.82 -0.56
C ASP A 169 22.46 12.00 -2.02
N ALA A 170 22.80 13.23 -2.42
CA ALA A 170 23.18 13.57 -3.79
C ALA A 170 24.47 12.86 -4.23
N GLY A 171 25.36 12.53 -3.29
CA GLY A 171 26.59 11.78 -3.56
C GLY A 171 26.44 10.26 -3.49
N GLY A 172 25.23 9.76 -3.17
CA GLY A 172 25.02 8.37 -2.79
C GLY A 172 23.64 7.85 -3.18
N LEU A 173 22.87 7.45 -2.18
CA LEU A 173 21.55 6.85 -2.36
C LEU A 173 20.50 7.95 -2.59
N ARG A 174 19.82 7.93 -3.73
CA ARG A 174 18.65 8.77 -3.98
C ARG A 174 17.38 8.06 -3.56
N THR A 175 16.45 8.75 -2.92
CA THR A 175 15.22 8.13 -2.40
C THR A 175 13.95 8.86 -2.84
N ALA A 176 12.85 8.12 -2.95
CA ALA A 176 11.52 8.68 -3.12
C ALA A 176 10.47 7.79 -2.44
N ALA A 177 9.37 8.39 -1.99
CA ALA A 177 8.26 7.66 -1.37
C ALA A 177 6.95 7.84 -2.14
N ILE A 178 6.28 6.72 -2.45
CA ILE A 178 4.97 6.72 -3.10
C ILE A 178 3.91 6.51 -2.04
N ARG A 179 2.93 7.43 -1.92
CA ARG A 179 1.81 7.35 -0.96
C ARG A 179 0.53 6.95 -1.71
N PRO A 180 0.33 5.65 -2.03
CA PRO A 180 -0.88 5.20 -2.69
C PRO A 180 -2.11 5.32 -1.79
N GLY A 181 -3.27 5.58 -2.41
CA GLY A 181 -4.60 5.44 -1.83
C GLY A 181 -5.01 3.98 -1.56
N GLY A 182 -6.31 3.72 -1.47
CA GLY A 182 -6.85 2.37 -1.43
C GLY A 182 -6.54 1.61 -2.71
N VAL A 183 -5.58 0.68 -2.67
CA VAL A 183 -5.13 -0.04 -3.87
C VAL A 183 -6.15 -1.10 -4.27
N TRP A 184 -6.56 -1.06 -5.53
CA TRP A 184 -7.47 -2.04 -6.14
C TRP A 184 -6.96 -2.47 -7.51
N GLY A 185 -7.44 -3.60 -8.02
CA GLY A 185 -6.97 -4.17 -9.28
C GLY A 185 -7.02 -5.70 -9.26
N PRO A 186 -6.55 -6.35 -10.32
CA PRO A 186 -6.50 -7.81 -10.39
C PRO A 186 -5.39 -8.37 -9.50
N GLY A 187 -5.46 -9.66 -9.16
CA GLY A 187 -4.41 -10.40 -8.47
C GLY A 187 -4.65 -10.68 -6.99
N GLU A 188 -4.13 -11.81 -6.52
CA GLU A 188 -4.20 -12.21 -5.10
C GLU A 188 -3.39 -11.30 -4.18
N GLY A 189 -3.95 -10.95 -3.03
CA GLY A 189 -3.34 -10.10 -2.01
C GLY A 189 -3.86 -8.66 -1.98
N ALA A 190 -4.89 -8.34 -2.75
CA ALA A 190 -5.64 -7.08 -2.65
C ALA A 190 -6.50 -7.08 -1.36
N ILE A 191 -5.83 -7.04 -0.20
CA ILE A 191 -6.41 -7.31 1.14
C ILE A 191 -7.74 -6.57 1.36
N VAL A 192 -7.84 -5.29 0.98
CA VAL A 192 -9.06 -4.49 1.22
C VAL A 192 -10.26 -5.03 0.44
N VAL A 193 -10.04 -5.45 -0.81
CA VAL A 193 -11.09 -6.04 -1.66
C VAL A 193 -11.42 -7.46 -1.22
N GLU A 194 -10.41 -8.27 -0.88
CA GLU A 194 -10.60 -9.64 -0.39
C GLU A 194 -11.35 -9.67 0.95
N ASP A 195 -10.98 -8.82 1.91
CA ASP A 195 -11.68 -8.67 3.18
C ASP A 195 -13.14 -8.29 2.95
N PHE A 196 -13.41 -7.37 2.02
CA PHE A 196 -14.78 -6.98 1.67
C PHE A 196 -15.57 -8.16 1.07
N LEU A 197 -14.98 -8.91 0.13
CA LEU A 197 -15.60 -10.10 -0.45
C LEU A 197 -15.89 -11.17 0.61
N GLU A 198 -15.00 -11.35 1.60
CA GLU A 198 -15.25 -12.28 2.71
C GLU A 198 -16.43 -11.81 3.58
N HIS A 199 -16.52 -10.51 3.87
CA HIS A 199 -17.65 -9.92 4.59
C HIS A 199 -18.98 -10.08 3.84
N LEU A 200 -18.93 -10.00 2.51
CA LEU A 200 -20.09 -10.22 1.65
C LEU A 200 -20.49 -11.70 1.60
N ALA A 201 -19.54 -12.60 1.31
CA ALA A 201 -19.75 -14.05 1.24
C ALA A 201 -20.24 -14.63 2.57
N SER A 202 -19.81 -14.05 3.69
CA SER A 202 -20.24 -14.41 5.04
C SER A 202 -21.62 -13.90 5.46
N GLY A 203 -22.25 -13.07 4.64
CA GLY A 203 -23.49 -12.39 5.00
C GLY A 203 -23.34 -11.40 6.14
N ARG A 204 -22.11 -10.93 6.45
CA ARG A 204 -21.83 -9.92 7.49
C ARG A 204 -22.03 -8.50 7.00
N PHE A 205 -22.03 -8.25 5.69
CA PHE A 205 -22.33 -6.95 5.10
C PHE A 205 -23.84 -6.63 5.15
N LYS A 206 -24.32 -6.21 6.33
CA LYS A 206 -25.76 -5.93 6.60
C LYS A 206 -26.09 -4.46 6.83
N ALA A 207 -25.07 -3.63 7.04
CA ALA A 207 -25.22 -2.20 7.29
C ALA A 207 -24.00 -1.45 6.77
N THR A 208 -24.19 -0.19 6.41
CA THR A 208 -23.10 0.75 6.12
C THR A 208 -22.80 1.59 7.36
N ILE A 209 -21.60 2.18 7.43
CA ILE A 209 -21.18 3.02 8.55
C ILE A 209 -21.09 4.46 8.07
N GLY A 210 -21.69 5.38 8.83
CA GLY A 210 -21.74 6.80 8.47
C GLY A 210 -22.92 7.15 7.56
N ASP A 211 -22.94 8.40 7.12
CA ASP A 211 -24.00 9.01 6.29
C ASP A 211 -23.76 8.86 4.78
N GLY A 212 -22.59 8.33 4.38
CA GLY A 212 -22.24 8.14 2.98
C GLY A 212 -21.68 9.39 2.28
N THR A 213 -21.36 10.46 3.02
CA THR A 213 -20.81 11.70 2.43
C THR A 213 -19.28 11.78 2.48
N SER A 214 -18.62 10.88 3.22
CA SER A 214 -17.16 10.86 3.32
C SER A 214 -16.52 10.51 1.98
N VAL A 215 -15.32 11.02 1.71
CA VAL A 215 -14.53 10.68 0.52
C VAL A 215 -13.18 10.07 0.87
N THR A 216 -12.69 9.17 0.02
CA THR A 216 -11.33 8.63 0.07
C THR A 216 -10.77 8.51 -1.34
N ASP A 217 -9.44 8.52 -1.43
CA ASP A 217 -8.73 8.16 -2.66
C ASP A 217 -8.59 6.64 -2.81
N ASN A 218 -8.89 6.16 -4.00
CA ASN A 218 -8.53 4.82 -4.48
C ASN A 218 -7.49 4.95 -5.59
N VAL A 219 -6.75 3.86 -5.82
CA VAL A 219 -5.73 3.82 -6.87
C VAL A 219 -5.65 2.45 -7.51
N HIS A 220 -5.69 2.38 -8.83
CA HIS A 220 -5.49 1.13 -9.54
C HIS A 220 -4.05 0.62 -9.35
N ILE A 221 -3.84 -0.69 -9.22
CA ILE A 221 -2.52 -1.29 -9.00
C ILE A 221 -1.52 -0.95 -10.09
N ASP A 222 -1.95 -0.87 -11.35
CA ASP A 222 -1.06 -0.47 -12.45
C ASP A 222 -0.66 1.00 -12.30
N SER A 223 -1.55 1.88 -11.82
CA SER A 223 -1.21 3.28 -11.51
C SER A 223 -0.18 3.38 -10.36
N VAL A 224 -0.23 2.48 -9.38
CA VAL A 224 0.78 2.40 -8.31
C VAL A 224 2.13 1.97 -8.88
N VAL A 225 2.17 0.93 -9.71
CA VAL A 225 3.40 0.48 -10.40
C VAL A 225 3.98 1.60 -11.25
N ASP A 226 3.13 2.26 -12.06
CA ASP A 226 3.51 3.36 -12.92
C ASP A 226 4.18 4.48 -12.12
N ALA A 227 3.63 4.86 -10.96
CA ALA A 227 4.23 5.87 -10.10
C ALA A 227 5.60 5.47 -9.52
N HIS A 228 5.81 4.19 -9.17
CA HIS A 228 7.12 3.72 -8.72
C HIS A 228 8.16 3.80 -9.84
N PHE A 229 7.77 3.46 -11.06
CA PHE A 229 8.63 3.44 -12.23
C PHE A 229 8.98 4.87 -12.68
N LEU A 230 8.00 5.77 -12.69
CA LEU A 230 8.22 7.19 -12.96
C LEU A 230 9.13 7.84 -11.92
N ALA A 231 8.98 7.49 -10.63
CA ALA A 231 9.90 7.95 -9.61
C ALA A 231 11.33 7.42 -9.83
N ALA A 232 11.49 6.15 -10.17
CA ALA A 232 12.81 5.57 -10.48
C ALA A 232 13.46 6.23 -11.71
N GLN A 233 12.70 6.47 -12.78
CA GLN A 233 13.13 7.19 -13.97
C GLN A 233 13.54 8.62 -13.62
N LYS A 234 12.70 9.36 -12.89
CA LYS A 234 13.00 10.76 -12.56
C LYS A 234 14.15 10.92 -11.60
N LEU A 235 14.42 9.96 -10.73
CA LEU A 235 15.66 9.96 -9.95
C LEU A 235 16.91 9.80 -10.82
N ALA A 236 16.81 9.24 -12.03
CA ALA A 236 17.90 9.21 -13.00
C ALA A 236 17.98 10.52 -13.81
N ASP A 237 16.84 11.04 -14.27
CA ASP A 237 16.78 12.21 -15.15
C ASP A 237 17.01 13.55 -14.41
N ASP A 238 16.35 13.72 -13.25
CA ASP A 238 16.33 14.95 -12.45
C ASP A 238 16.30 14.60 -10.95
N PRO A 239 17.42 14.08 -10.42
CA PRO A 239 17.49 13.60 -9.05
C PRO A 239 17.18 14.69 -8.02
N ASP A 240 17.51 15.95 -8.26
CA ASP A 240 17.30 17.04 -7.30
C ASP A 240 15.82 17.40 -7.14
N LEU A 241 15.02 17.24 -8.20
CA LEU A 241 13.57 17.45 -8.15
C LEU A 241 12.85 16.37 -7.34
N VAL A 242 13.32 15.12 -7.39
CA VAL A 242 12.61 13.95 -6.86
C VAL A 242 13.21 13.34 -5.61
N GLY A 243 14.51 13.52 -5.38
CA GLY A 243 15.24 13.00 -4.23
C GLY A 243 14.69 13.52 -2.90
N GLY A 244 14.51 12.59 -1.96
CA GLY A 244 13.99 12.89 -0.63
C GLY A 244 12.53 13.39 -0.62
N GLN A 245 11.78 13.19 -1.72
CA GLN A 245 10.39 13.62 -1.83
C GLN A 245 9.41 12.45 -1.66
N ALA A 246 8.23 12.77 -1.11
CA ALA A 246 7.05 11.91 -1.16
C ALA A 246 6.04 12.43 -2.19
N TYR A 247 5.16 11.53 -2.66
CA TYR A 247 4.12 11.82 -3.66
C TYR A 247 2.82 11.08 -3.33
N PHE A 248 1.70 11.80 -3.24
CA PHE A 248 0.39 11.18 -3.23
C PHE A 248 0.03 10.65 -4.62
N VAL A 249 -0.53 9.44 -4.66
CA VAL A 249 -0.90 8.75 -5.90
C VAL A 249 -2.29 8.16 -5.73
N SER A 250 -3.22 8.60 -6.57
CA SER A 250 -4.61 8.18 -6.62
C SER A 250 -5.13 8.25 -8.05
N ASP A 251 -6.29 7.65 -8.31
CA ASP A 251 -6.95 7.73 -9.62
C ASP A 251 -7.48 9.14 -9.93
N GLY A 252 -7.30 10.12 -9.03
CA GLY A 252 -7.78 11.51 -9.20
C GLY A 252 -9.30 11.67 -9.04
N GLU A 253 -9.99 10.61 -8.63
CA GLU A 253 -11.45 10.56 -8.46
C GLU A 253 -11.81 10.17 -7.01
N PRO A 254 -11.73 11.11 -6.03
CA PRO A 254 -12.14 10.82 -4.67
C PRO A 254 -13.61 10.38 -4.62
N THR A 255 -13.86 9.19 -4.09
CA THR A 255 -15.20 8.59 -4.03
C THR A 255 -15.54 8.22 -2.61
N ASN A 256 -16.83 7.95 -2.35
CA ASN A 256 -17.20 7.45 -1.03
C ASN A 256 -16.67 6.02 -0.85
N PRO A 257 -15.91 5.74 0.24
CA PRO A 257 -15.24 4.46 0.47
C PRO A 257 -16.20 3.27 0.55
N VAL A 258 -17.47 3.48 0.87
CA VAL A 258 -18.46 2.40 0.91
C VAL A 258 -19.15 2.27 -0.44
N ILE A 259 -19.63 3.37 -1.01
CA ILE A 259 -20.36 3.37 -2.30
C ILE A 259 -19.47 2.87 -3.44
N TRP A 260 -18.16 3.04 -3.37
CA TRP A 260 -17.21 2.49 -4.34
C TRP A 260 -17.40 0.98 -4.56
N TYR A 261 -17.78 0.22 -3.53
CA TYR A 261 -18.04 -1.23 -3.63
C TYR A 261 -19.41 -1.59 -4.20
N ARG A 262 -20.30 -0.62 -4.41
CA ARG A 262 -21.67 -0.88 -4.84
C ARG A 262 -21.79 -1.66 -6.15
N PRO A 263 -21.02 -1.34 -7.22
CA PRO A 263 -21.04 -2.12 -8.45
C PRO A 263 -20.69 -3.60 -8.21
N ILE A 264 -19.74 -3.88 -7.30
CA ILE A 264 -19.31 -5.25 -6.95
C ILE A 264 -20.46 -6.00 -6.25
N VAL A 265 -21.11 -5.37 -5.27
CA VAL A 265 -22.24 -5.97 -4.52
C VAL A 265 -23.40 -6.31 -5.44
N GLU A 266 -23.80 -5.36 -6.29
CA GLU A 266 -24.92 -5.53 -7.22
C GLU A 266 -24.61 -6.60 -8.28
N ALA A 267 -23.40 -6.60 -8.83
CA ALA A 267 -23.00 -7.60 -9.83
C ALA A 267 -22.87 -9.03 -9.26
N LEU A 268 -22.56 -9.19 -7.97
CA LEU A 268 -22.58 -10.48 -7.28
C LEU A 268 -23.99 -10.91 -6.84
N GLY A 269 -25.02 -10.09 -7.09
CA GLY A 269 -26.42 -10.41 -6.80
C GLY A 269 -26.85 -10.20 -5.35
N TYR A 270 -26.07 -9.44 -4.56
CA TYR A 270 -26.40 -9.14 -3.17
C TYR A 270 -27.24 -7.86 -3.08
N PRO A 271 -28.19 -7.78 -2.12
CA PRO A 271 -28.91 -6.55 -1.87
C PRO A 271 -28.00 -5.50 -1.20
N TRP A 272 -28.12 -4.25 -1.61
CA TRP A 272 -27.43 -3.15 -0.93
C TRP A 272 -28.05 -2.89 0.46
N PRO A 273 -27.24 -2.78 1.53
CA PRO A 273 -27.75 -2.49 2.87
C PRO A 273 -28.56 -1.19 2.96
N ARG A 274 -29.70 -1.24 3.67
CA ARG A 274 -30.53 -0.06 3.96
C ARG A 274 -30.30 0.53 5.35
N VAL A 275 -29.63 -0.22 6.22
CA VAL A 275 -29.33 0.22 7.59
C VAL A 275 -28.01 0.99 7.57
N GLN A 276 -28.04 2.20 8.14
CA GLN A 276 -26.85 3.02 8.38
C GLN A 276 -26.56 3.05 9.88
N ILE A 277 -25.33 2.71 10.25
CA ILE A 277 -24.87 2.75 11.63
C ILE A 277 -24.17 4.09 11.87
N PRO A 278 -24.59 4.89 12.88
CA PRO A 278 -23.88 6.12 13.23
C PRO A 278 -22.42 5.83 13.56
N ARG A 279 -21.51 6.63 13.01
CA ARG A 279 -20.05 6.49 13.20
C ARG A 279 -19.65 6.38 14.67
N SER A 280 -20.21 7.21 15.54
CA SER A 280 -19.88 7.21 16.98
C SER A 280 -20.21 5.87 17.64
N PHE A 281 -21.34 5.27 17.26
CA PHE A 281 -21.75 3.95 17.75
C PHE A 281 -20.84 2.84 17.23
N ALA A 282 -20.57 2.82 15.91
CA ALA A 282 -19.63 1.87 15.33
C ALA A 282 -18.22 1.98 15.94
N TYR A 283 -17.76 3.21 16.21
CA TYR A 283 -16.47 3.46 16.84
C TYR A 283 -16.41 2.95 18.29
N ALA A 284 -17.49 3.11 19.05
CA ALA A 284 -17.60 2.57 20.40
C ALA A 284 -17.54 1.03 20.41
N ILE A 285 -18.25 0.37 19.49
CA ILE A 285 -18.16 -1.08 19.30
C ILE A 285 -16.72 -1.50 18.96
N ALA A 286 -16.10 -0.82 17.99
CA ALA A 286 -14.74 -1.13 17.58
C ALA A 286 -13.72 -0.96 18.72
N TYR A 287 -13.88 0.07 19.57
CA TYR A 287 -13.06 0.26 20.76
C TYR A 287 -13.19 -0.93 21.73
N VAL A 288 -14.42 -1.35 22.03
CA VAL A 288 -14.69 -2.49 22.92
C VAL A 288 -14.11 -3.78 22.34
N SER A 289 -14.25 -4.00 21.02
CA SER A 289 -13.70 -5.17 20.33
C SER A 289 -12.16 -5.20 20.38
N GLU A 290 -11.49 -4.06 20.15
CA GLU A 290 -10.03 -3.97 20.30
C GLU A 290 -9.58 -4.21 21.76
N LEU A 291 -10.31 -3.68 22.74
CA LEU A 291 -10.02 -3.91 24.17
C LEU A 291 -10.18 -5.38 24.54
N ALA A 292 -11.25 -6.04 24.10
CA ALA A 292 -11.46 -7.46 24.31
C ALA A 292 -10.33 -8.29 23.70
N HIS A 293 -9.91 -7.97 22.47
CA HIS A 293 -8.77 -8.63 21.82
C HIS A 293 -7.47 -8.45 22.61
N TYR A 294 -7.19 -7.20 23.03
CA TYR A 294 -6.04 -6.89 23.86
C TYR A 294 -5.99 -7.76 25.12
N LEU A 295 -7.13 -7.98 25.77
CA LEU A 295 -7.27 -8.76 27.01
C LEU A 295 -7.28 -10.29 26.83
N GLY A 296 -7.28 -10.83 25.62
CA GLY A 296 -7.34 -12.29 25.43
C GLY A 296 -8.27 -12.77 24.32
N GLY A 297 -9.19 -11.91 23.89
CA GLY A 297 -10.27 -12.25 22.97
C GLY A 297 -9.85 -12.44 21.51
N PRO A 298 -10.80 -12.84 20.65
CA PRO A 298 -10.56 -13.04 19.23
C PRO A 298 -10.14 -11.74 18.53
N PHE A 299 -9.54 -11.85 17.35
CA PHE A 299 -9.20 -10.69 16.53
C PHE A 299 -10.48 -9.90 16.17
N PRO A 300 -10.48 -8.56 16.27
CA PRO A 300 -11.68 -7.77 16.07
C PRO A 300 -12.08 -7.76 14.59
N GLY A 301 -13.34 -8.10 14.30
CA GLY A 301 -13.90 -7.96 12.94
C GLY A 301 -14.14 -6.50 12.51
N LEU A 302 -14.08 -5.55 13.45
CA LEU A 302 -14.17 -4.11 13.19
C LEU A 302 -13.15 -3.37 14.05
N THR A 303 -12.18 -2.72 13.43
CA THR A 303 -11.18 -1.88 14.11
C THR A 303 -11.61 -0.42 14.11
N ARG A 304 -11.10 0.37 15.07
CA ARG A 304 -11.36 1.81 15.10
C ARG A 304 -10.89 2.47 13.81
N ARG A 305 -9.73 2.06 13.30
CA ARG A 305 -9.19 2.53 12.03
C ARG A 305 -10.08 2.16 10.84
N GLY A 306 -10.66 0.97 10.83
CA GLY A 306 -11.62 0.54 9.80
C GLY A 306 -12.88 1.41 9.79
N VAL A 307 -13.46 1.68 10.96
CA VAL A 307 -14.59 2.62 11.10
C VAL A 307 -14.24 3.99 10.53
N LEU A 308 -13.07 4.53 10.90
CA LEU A 308 -12.66 5.85 10.41
C LEU A 308 -12.35 5.84 8.90
N ALA A 309 -11.81 4.76 8.36
CA ALA A 309 -11.52 4.60 6.93
C ALA A 309 -12.75 4.82 6.06
N VAL A 310 -13.90 4.31 6.52
CA VAL A 310 -15.14 4.33 5.74
C VAL A 310 -16.09 5.48 6.07
N SER A 311 -15.75 6.31 7.07
CA SER A 311 -16.66 7.35 7.60
C SER A 311 -16.01 8.71 7.88
N ARG A 312 -14.77 8.92 7.46
CA ARG A 312 -14.09 10.23 7.49
C ARG A 312 -13.46 10.54 6.15
N ASP A 313 -13.42 11.83 5.83
CA ASP A 313 -12.72 12.33 4.65
C ASP A 313 -11.22 12.04 4.73
N ALA A 314 -10.66 11.53 3.65
CA ALA A 314 -9.24 11.35 3.41
C ALA A 314 -8.95 11.41 1.90
N SER A 315 -8.99 12.63 1.33
CA SER A 315 -8.56 12.87 -0.05
C SER A 315 -7.32 13.76 -0.15
N PHE A 316 -6.55 13.54 -1.20
CA PHE A 316 -5.26 14.17 -1.46
C PHE A 316 -5.12 14.58 -2.92
N ARG A 317 -4.43 15.69 -3.15
CA ARG A 317 -4.10 16.16 -4.50
C ARG A 317 -2.91 15.39 -5.03
N ILE A 318 -2.94 15.10 -6.33
CA ILE A 318 -1.85 14.45 -7.06
C ILE A 318 -1.05 15.45 -7.92
N ASP A 319 -1.22 16.75 -7.68
CA ASP A 319 -0.61 17.83 -8.46
C ASP A 319 0.93 17.73 -8.49
N LYS A 320 1.54 17.37 -7.35
CA LYS A 320 2.99 17.19 -7.25
C LYS A 320 3.46 15.97 -8.03
N ALA A 321 2.74 14.85 -7.96
CA ALA A 321 3.04 13.65 -8.74
C ALA A 321 2.95 13.93 -10.26
N ARG A 322 1.93 14.67 -10.69
CA ARG A 322 1.82 15.16 -12.07
C ARG A 322 3.00 16.02 -12.48
N ALA A 323 3.31 17.05 -11.69
CA ALA A 323 4.34 18.03 -12.03
C ALA A 323 5.77 17.45 -12.01
N HIS A 324 6.11 16.62 -11.01
CA HIS A 324 7.47 16.11 -10.85
C HIS A 324 7.68 14.79 -11.61
N LEU A 325 6.69 13.90 -11.58
CA LEU A 325 6.83 12.54 -12.12
C LEU A 325 6.23 12.39 -13.53
N GLY A 326 5.37 13.31 -13.96
CA GLY A 326 4.54 13.10 -15.15
C GLY A 326 3.47 12.02 -14.92
N TYR A 327 3.09 11.79 -13.66
CA TYR A 327 2.09 10.78 -13.30
C TYR A 327 0.71 11.19 -13.80
N GLU A 328 0.03 10.28 -14.48
CA GLU A 328 -1.41 10.37 -14.75
C GLU A 328 -2.09 9.04 -14.40
N PRO A 329 -3.29 9.08 -13.79
CA PRO A 329 -4.10 7.89 -13.56
C PRO A 329 -4.32 7.09 -14.85
N ARG A 330 -4.10 5.77 -14.78
CA ARG A 330 -4.25 4.91 -15.97
C ARG A 330 -5.68 4.47 -16.22
N THR A 331 -6.41 4.13 -15.16
CA THR A 331 -7.68 3.43 -15.23
C THR A 331 -8.62 4.00 -14.19
N SER A 332 -9.77 4.50 -14.62
CA SER A 332 -10.83 4.91 -13.70
C SER A 332 -11.51 3.69 -13.08
N ALA A 333 -12.14 3.85 -11.92
CA ALA A 333 -12.91 2.77 -11.30
C ALA A 333 -14.06 2.30 -12.20
N ALA A 334 -14.67 3.21 -12.97
CA ALA A 334 -15.76 2.90 -13.89
C ALA A 334 -15.30 1.99 -15.05
N GLU A 335 -14.07 2.15 -15.53
CA GLU A 335 -13.49 1.36 -16.61
C GLU A 335 -12.91 0.03 -16.10
N GLY A 336 -12.19 0.05 -14.98
CA GLY A 336 -11.45 -1.14 -14.52
C GLY A 336 -12.28 -2.13 -13.71
N LEU A 337 -13.31 -1.71 -12.96
CA LEU A 337 -14.13 -2.63 -12.16
C LEU A 337 -14.81 -3.73 -13.00
N PRO A 338 -15.41 -3.43 -14.18
CA PRO A 338 -15.98 -4.46 -15.06
C PRO A 338 -15.01 -5.59 -15.41
N ASP A 339 -13.76 -5.26 -15.70
CA ASP A 339 -12.73 -6.24 -16.07
C ASP A 339 -12.35 -7.17 -14.91
N LEU A 340 -12.48 -6.68 -13.67
CA LEU A 340 -12.22 -7.46 -12.45
C LEU A 340 -13.36 -8.39 -12.06
N MET A 341 -14.58 -8.15 -12.55
CA MET A 341 -15.76 -8.86 -12.03
C MET A 341 -15.69 -10.38 -12.17
N SER A 342 -15.03 -10.89 -13.21
CA SER A 342 -14.84 -12.34 -13.41
C SER A 342 -13.96 -12.95 -12.32
N GLU A 343 -12.84 -12.29 -12.01
CA GLU A 343 -11.92 -12.72 -10.96
C GLU A 343 -12.56 -12.58 -9.58
N LEU A 344 -13.19 -11.43 -9.29
CA LEU A 344 -13.88 -11.19 -8.03
C LEU A 344 -14.98 -12.22 -7.77
N ARG A 345 -15.73 -12.63 -8.81
CA ARG A 345 -16.74 -13.70 -8.70
C ARG A 345 -16.08 -15.04 -8.37
N THR A 346 -14.97 -15.37 -9.02
CA THR A 346 -14.23 -16.61 -8.75
C THR A 346 -13.72 -16.66 -7.31
N ILE A 347 -13.12 -15.57 -6.82
CA ILE A 347 -12.64 -15.45 -5.43
C ILE A 347 -13.82 -15.58 -4.46
N HIS A 348 -14.91 -14.86 -4.72
CA HIS A 348 -16.12 -14.90 -3.92
C HIS A 348 -16.71 -16.32 -3.81
N ASP A 349 -16.83 -17.02 -4.94
CA ASP A 349 -17.43 -18.37 -4.98
C ASP A 349 -16.55 -19.39 -4.24
N ARG A 350 -15.22 -19.25 -4.32
CA ARG A 350 -14.25 -20.01 -3.52
C ARG A 350 -14.42 -19.75 -2.02
N MET A 351 -14.61 -18.49 -1.60
CA MET A 351 -14.85 -18.14 -0.19
C MET A 351 -16.19 -18.67 0.34
N LYS A 352 -17.20 -18.76 -0.53
CA LYS A 352 -18.52 -19.29 -0.17
C LYS A 352 -18.52 -20.80 -0.04
N SER A 353 -17.76 -21.52 -0.89
CA SER A 353 -17.67 -22.99 -0.86
C SER A 353 -16.77 -23.53 0.25
N ALA A 354 -15.84 -22.72 0.78
CA ALA A 354 -14.98 -23.07 1.90
C ALA A 354 -15.70 -23.03 3.27
N ARG A 355 -17.03 -22.83 3.31
CA ARG A 355 -17.86 -22.73 4.52
C ARG A 355 -18.84 -23.88 4.62
#